data_AF-A0A7X3UEY3-F1
#
_entry.id   AF-A0A7X3UEY3-F1
#
_cell.length_a   1.000
_cell.length_b   1.000
_cell.length_c   1.000
_cell.angle_alpha   90.00
_cell.angle_beta   90.00
_cell.angle_gamma   90.00
#
_symmetry.space_group_name_H-M   'P 1'
#
loop_
_entity.id
_entity.type
_entity.pdbx_description
1 polymer ?
#
loop_
_entity_poly.entity_id
_entity_poly.type
_entity_poly.pdbx_seq_one_letter_code
_entity_poly.pdbx_strand_id
1 'polypeptide(L)' 'MGYGVEAFGGGLLTPYAGSELVDGTARRYRVGTRLQLAREAATGLTLNLEGRRQERADPQPLDQDLRIQIRWRF' A
#
# COMPACT_ATOMS: atom_id res chain seq x y z
N MET A 1 -15.29 -7.76 4.90
CA MET A 1 -15.32 -6.49 5.65
C MET A 1 -13.90 -6.07 5.93
N GLY A 2 -13.43 -4.92 5.43
CA GLY A 2 -12.11 -4.39 5.76
C GLY A 2 -12.23 -3.44 6.95
N TYR A 3 -11.32 -3.53 7.91
CA TYR A 3 -11.19 -2.58 9.01
C TYR A 3 -10.40 -1.36 8.50
N GLY A 4 -11.03 -0.20 8.47
CA GLY A 4 -10.36 1.07 8.20
C GLY A 4 -10.63 2.03 9.36
N VAL A 5 -9.65 2.87 9.68
CA VAL A 5 -9.77 3.91 10.70
C VAL A 5 -10.20 5.19 10.00
N GLU A 6 -11.11 5.94 10.60
CA GLU A 6 -11.45 7.28 10.10
C GLU A 6 -10.21 8.18 10.17
N ALA A 7 -9.91 8.84 9.06
CA ALA A 7 -8.83 9.82 8.96
C ALA A 7 -9.38 11.24 8.93
N PHE A 8 -8.54 12.19 9.33
CA PHE A 8 -8.81 13.64 9.26
C PHE A 8 -9.43 14.02 7.91
N GLY A 9 -10.55 14.77 7.95
CA GLY A 9 -11.28 15.17 6.74
C GLY A 9 -12.31 14.15 6.21
N GLY A 10 -12.72 13.17 7.02
CA GLY A 10 -13.79 12.23 6.66
C GLY A 10 -13.38 11.18 5.63
N GLY A 11 -12.10 10.78 5.66
CA GLY A 11 -11.54 9.71 4.83
C GLY A 11 -11.45 8.37 5.55
N LEU A 12 -11.25 7.30 4.80
CA LEU A 12 -10.99 5.96 5.33
C LEU A 12 -9.51 5.61 5.14
N LEU A 13 -8.80 5.41 6.25
CA LEU A 13 -7.43 4.93 6.29
C LEU A 13 -7.40 3.42 6.50
N THR A 14 -6.90 2.67 5.52
CA THR A 14 -6.83 1.20 5.56
C THR A 14 -5.38 0.75 5.51
N PRO A 15 -4.78 0.32 6.64
CA PRO A 15 -3.46 -0.31 6.63
C PRO A 15 -3.55 -1.72 6.07
N TYR A 16 -2.48 -2.20 5.44
CA TYR A 16 -2.36 -3.57 4.98
C TYR A 16 -0.91 -4.05 5.03
N ALA A 17 -0.75 -5.36 5.23
CA ALA A 17 0.52 -6.06 5.11
C ALA A 17 0.26 -7.41 4.44
N GLY A 18 1.23 -7.91 3.68
CA GLY A 18 1.12 -9.19 3.02
C GLY A 18 2.44 -9.68 2.46
N SER A 19 2.45 -10.95 2.08
CA SER A 19 3.57 -11.58 1.40
C SER A 19 3.08 -12.43 0.23
N GLU A 20 3.82 -12.43 -0.86
CA GLU A 20 3.58 -13.25 -2.04
C GLU A 20 4.85 -14.00 -2.43
N LEU A 21 4.70 -15.24 -2.94
CA LEU A 21 5.79 -15.97 -3.58
C LEU A 21 5.95 -15.42 -5.00
N VAL A 22 7.14 -14.99 -5.35
CA VAL A 22 7.50 -14.45 -6.68
C VAL A 22 8.44 -15.45 -7.34
N ASP A 23 8.09 -15.90 -8.53
CA ASP A 23 8.92 -16.78 -9.38
C ASP A 23 9.42 -18.08 -8.69
N GLY A 24 8.68 -18.58 -7.70
CA GLY A 24 8.95 -19.85 -7.02
C GLY A 24 10.10 -19.84 -5.99
N THR A 25 11.00 -18.86 -6.08
CA THR A 25 12.24 -18.82 -5.28
C THR A 25 12.44 -17.49 -4.54
N ALA A 26 11.62 -16.48 -4.83
CA ALA A 26 11.64 -15.20 -4.14
C ALA A 26 10.35 -15.01 -3.33
N ARG A 27 10.45 -14.24 -2.24
CA ARG A 27 9.31 -13.83 -1.44
C ARG A 27 9.27 -12.32 -1.40
N ARG A 28 8.14 -11.74 -1.83
CA ARG A 28 7.91 -10.31 -1.77
C ARG A 28 6.99 -9.98 -0.62
N TYR A 29 7.45 -9.11 0.26
CA TYR A 29 6.69 -8.54 1.36
C TYR A 29 6.22 -7.15 0.97
N ARG A 30 5.01 -6.82 1.37
CA ARG A 30 4.35 -5.54 1.10
C ARG A 30 3.75 -5.04 2.38
N VAL A 31 4.01 -3.78 2.71
CA VAL A 31 3.37 -3.09 3.83
C VAL A 31 2.98 -1.70 3.37
N GLY A 32 1.79 -1.26 3.73
CA GLY A 32 1.34 0.05 3.28
C GLY A 32 0.02 0.47 3.88
N THR A 33 -0.41 1.63 3.42
CA THR A 33 -1.65 2.24 3.85
C THR A 33 -2.34 2.88 2.66
N ARG A 34 -3.66 2.76 2.61
CA ARG A 34 -4.53 3.46 1.67
C ARG A 34 -5.36 4.49 2.39
N LEU A 35 -5.34 5.73 1.94
CA LEU A 35 -6.29 6.76 2.35
C LEU A 35 -7.27 7.00 1.20
N GLN A 36 -8.57 6.86 1.46
CA GLN A 36 -9.62 7.23 0.52
C GLN A 36 -10.44 8.37 1.11
N LEU A 37 -10.44 9.53 0.45
CA LEU A 37 -11.23 10.68 0.88
C LEU A 37 -12.62 10.63 0.24
N ALA A 38 -13.65 10.72 1.09
CA ALA A 38 -15.05 10.54 0.70
C ALA A 38 -15.93 11.78 0.95
N ARG A 39 -15.34 12.88 1.43
CA ARG A 39 -16.02 14.13 1.74
C ARG A 39 -15.21 15.33 1.22
N GLU A 40 -15.87 16.46 1.11
CA GLU A 40 -15.30 17.77 0.77
C GLU A 40 -14.65 17.85 -0.62
N ALA A 41 -13.79 18.86 -0.84
CA ALA A 41 -13.15 19.20 -2.11
C ALA A 41 -12.23 18.11 -2.68
N ALA A 42 -11.94 17.06 -1.91
CA ALA A 42 -11.08 15.95 -2.28
C ALA A 42 -11.83 14.62 -2.41
N THR A 43 -13.16 14.66 -2.54
CA THR A 43 -13.98 13.46 -2.80
C THR A 43 -13.43 12.72 -4.02
N GLY A 44 -13.23 11.40 -3.88
CA GLY A 44 -12.67 10.56 -4.95
C GLY A 44 -11.14 10.52 -5.01
N LEU A 45 -10.44 11.27 -4.13
CA LEU A 45 -8.99 11.16 -3.97
C LEU A 45 -8.63 9.87 -3.21
N THR A 46 -7.70 9.11 -3.77
CA THR A 46 -7.08 7.94 -3.13
C THR A 46 -5.57 8.12 -3.10
N LEU A 47 -4.98 8.04 -1.91
CA LEU A 47 -3.54 7.99 -1.68
C LEU A 47 -3.15 6.57 -1.28
N ASN A 48 -2.13 6.01 -1.89
CA ASN A 48 -1.47 4.78 -1.42
C ASN A 48 0.01 5.09 -1.13
N LEU A 49 0.46 4.67 0.04
CA LEU A 49 1.87 4.58 0.42
C LEU A 49 2.18 3.11 0.67
N GLU A 50 3.13 2.53 -0.05
CA GLU A 50 3.48 1.12 0.04
C GLU A 50 5.00 0.93 0.02
N GLY A 51 5.55 0.31 1.05
CA GLY A 51 6.91 -0.22 1.03
C GLY A 51 6.90 -1.68 0.57
N ARG A 52 7.91 -2.06 -0.22
CA ARG A 52 8.10 -3.44 -0.67
C ARG A 52 9.52 -3.89 -0.39
N ARG A 53 9.65 -5.16 -0.03
CA ARG A 53 10.92 -5.85 0.14
C ARG A 53 10.82 -7.19 -0.58
N GLN A 54 11.78 -7.51 -1.42
CA GLN A 54 11.90 -8.82 -2.05
C GLN A 54 13.13 -9.53 -1.52
N GLU A 55 12.89 -10.70 -0.92
CA GLU A 55 13.93 -11.63 -0.49
C GLU A 55 14.07 -12.72 -1.55
N ARG A 56 15.30 -13.01 -1.95
CA ARG A 56 15.62 -14.11 -2.84
C ARG A 56 16.21 -15.25 -2.02
N ALA A 57 16.06 -16.49 -2.48
CA ALA A 57 16.69 -17.66 -1.85
C ALA A 57 18.23 -17.60 -1.94
N ASP A 58 18.75 -16.98 -3.00
CA ASP A 58 20.18 -16.77 -3.21
C ASP A 58 20.70 -15.58 -2.38
N PRO A 59 21.99 -15.56 -2.01
CA PRO A 59 22.63 -14.49 -1.21
C PRO A 59 22.80 -13.15 -1.96
N GLN A 60 21.89 -12.84 -2.88
CA GLN A 60 21.84 -11.55 -3.57
C GLN A 60 21.37 -10.43 -2.63
N PRO A 61 21.72 -9.16 -2.94
CA PRO A 61 21.22 -8.01 -2.20
C PRO A 61 19.69 -7.99 -2.13
N LEU A 62 19.18 -7.52 -1.00
CA LEU A 62 17.75 -7.27 -0.80
C LEU A 62 17.28 -6.16 -1.74
N ASP A 63 16.23 -6.43 -2.51
CA ASP A 63 15.57 -5.41 -3.32
C ASP A 63 14.48 -4.74 -2.46
N GLN A 64 14.52 -3.42 -2.31
CA GLN A 64 13.53 -2.65 -1.55
C GLN A 64 13.05 -1.44 -2.35
N ASP A 65 11.75 -1.16 -2.29
CA ASP A 65 11.16 0.02 -2.93
C ASP A 65 10.13 0.71 -2.02
N LEU A 66 9.91 2.00 -2.29
CA LEU A 66 8.81 2.77 -1.74
C LEU A 66 7.97 3.31 -2.90
N ARG A 67 6.69 2.99 -2.89
CA ARG A 67 5.72 3.42 -3.90
C ARG A 67 4.70 4.37 -3.29
N ILE A 68 4.61 5.55 -3.89
CA ILE A 68 3.56 6.53 -3.61
C ILE A 68 2.64 6.58 -4.83
N GLN A 69 1.33 6.45 -4.63
CA GLN A 69 0.35 6.61 -5.70
C GLN A 69 -0.76 7.55 -5.28
N ILE A 70 -1.04 8.51 -6.14
CA ILE A 70 -2.15 9.46 -6.00
C ILE A 70 -3.11 9.20 -7.16
N ARG A 71 -4.39 8.98 -6.86
CA ARG A 71 -5.44 8.81 -7.86
C ARG A 71 -6.59 9.74 -7.51
N TRP A 72 -7.00 10.58 -8.44
CA TRP A 72 -8.14 11.45 -8.27
C TRP A 72 -9.14 11.16 -9.39
N ARG A 73 -10.38 10.82 -9.02
CA ARG A 73 -11.50 10.67 -9.95
C ARG A 73 -12.57 11.69 -9.58
N PHE A 74 -12.98 12.48 -10.56
CA PHE A 74 -14.11 13.41 -10.48
C PHE A 74 -15.41 12.68 -10.81
#